data_AF-A0A538TYZ6-F1
#
_entry.id   AF-A0A538TYZ6-F1
#
_cell.length_a   1.000
_cell.length_b   1.000
_cell.length_c   1.000
_cell.angle_alpha   90.00
_cell.angle_beta   90.00
_cell.angle_gamma   90.00
#
_symmetry.space_group_name_H-M   'P 1'
#
loop_
_entity.id
_entity.type
_entity.pdbx_description
1 polymer ?
#
loop_
_entity_poly.entity_id
_entity_poly.type
_entity_poly.pdbx_seq_one_letter_code
_entity_poly.pdbx_strand_id
1 'polypeptide(L)'
;WGVHGVGGFLGIVMLGILATKAYNPAGADGLLAGNPTFFVRQCAAVLLSSVWAFVFTLGMLWLIDRVTPVKVKEADEQMGLDESLHGETAYVEAI
;
A
#
# COMPACT_ATOMS: atom_id res chain seq x y z
N TRP A 1 5.32 -1.71 -3.59
CA TRP A 1 4.15 -2.61 -3.67
C TRP A 1 4.41 -3.98 -3.05
N GLY A 2 5.46 -4.72 -3.44
CA GLY A 2 5.72 -6.09 -2.97
C GLY A 2 5.85 -6.27 -1.45
N VAL A 3 6.44 -5.30 -0.73
CA VAL A 3 6.57 -5.41 0.73
C VAL A 3 5.27 -5.04 1.44
N HIS A 4 4.83 -3.78 1.33
CA HIS A 4 3.68 -3.30 2.11
C HIS A 4 2.33 -3.79 1.57
N GLY A 5 2.14 -3.82 0.25
CA GLY A 5 0.87 -4.24 -0.36
C GLY A 5 0.64 -5.74 -0.22
N VAL A 6 1.56 -6.55 -0.73
CA VAL A 6 1.44 -8.01 -0.67
C VAL A 6 1.64 -8.52 0.76
N GLY A 7 2.62 -7.99 1.50
CA GLY A 7 2.84 -8.37 2.90
C GLY A 7 1.67 -8.01 3.81
N GLY A 8 1.08 -6.82 3.64
CA GLY A 8 -0.14 -6.42 4.35
C GLY A 8 -1.34 -7.31 3.99
N PHE A 9 -1.49 -7.64 2.70
CA PHE A 9 -2.57 -8.52 2.24
C PHE A 9 -2.47 -9.90 2.90
N LEU A 10 -1.28 -10.52 2.80
CA LEU A 10 -1.01 -11.82 3.42
C LEU A 10 -1.23 -11.77 4.93
N GLY A 11 -0.75 -10.72 5.60
CA GLY A 11 -0.92 -10.54 7.04
C GLY A 11 -2.40 -10.51 7.48
N ILE A 12 -3.27 -9.80 6.75
CA ILE A 12 -4.70 -9.73 7.08
C ILE A 12 -5.40 -11.08 6.85
N VAL A 13 -5.05 -11.80 5.78
CA VAL A 13 -5.58 -13.16 5.54
C VAL A 13 -5.12 -14.11 6.65
N MET A 14 -3.84 -14.08 7.02
CA MET A 14 -3.30 -14.91 8.10
C MET A 14 -3.93 -14.58 9.45
N LEU A 15 -4.23 -13.30 9.72
CA LEU A 15 -4.99 -12.91 10.91
C LEU A 15 -6.37 -13.59 10.95
N GLY A 16 -7.08 -13.64 9.83
CA GLY A 16 -8.35 -14.35 9.74
C GLY A 16 -8.26 -15.85 10.00
N ILE A 17 -7.10 -16.47 9.73
CA ILE A 17 -6.88 -17.91 9.92
C ILE A 17 -6.43 -18.22 11.35
N LEU A 18 -5.45 -17.47 11.85
CA LEU A 18 -4.64 -17.80 13.03
C LEU A 18 -5.08 -17.08 14.31
N ALA A 19 -5.98 -16.09 14.23
CA ALA A 19 -6.43 -15.38 15.42
C ALA A 19 -7.01 -16.34 16.48
N THR A 20 -6.73 -16.07 17.75
CA THR A 20 -7.33 -16.80 18.86
C THR A 20 -7.48 -15.92 20.09
N LYS A 21 -8.61 -16.09 20.79
CA LYS A 21 -8.87 -15.44 22.07
C LYS A 21 -7.94 -15.91 23.20
N ALA A 22 -7.20 -17.01 23.00
CA ALA A 22 -6.18 -17.44 23.95
C ALA A 22 -5.07 -16.40 24.15
N TYR A 23 -4.71 -15.66 23.09
CA TYR A 23 -3.70 -14.58 23.16
C TYR A 23 -4.31 -13.19 23.28
N ASN A 24 -5.56 -12.99 22.82
CA ASN A 24 -6.29 -11.74 22.98
C ASN A 24 -7.76 -12.00 23.33
N PRO A 25 -8.11 -12.12 24.63
CA PRO A 25 -9.47 -12.42 25.08
C PRO A 25 -10.54 -11.43 24.60
N ALA A 26 -10.16 -10.16 24.37
CA ALA A 26 -11.04 -9.11 23.84
C ALA A 26 -11.16 -9.13 22.30
N GLY A 27 -10.39 -9.97 21.62
CA GLY A 27 -10.38 -10.11 20.17
C GLY A 27 -11.40 -11.11 19.65
N ALA A 28 -11.03 -11.77 18.55
CA ALA A 28 -11.84 -12.79 17.90
C ALA A 28 -11.01 -14.04 17.63
N ASP A 29 -11.69 -15.18 17.55
CA ASP A 29 -11.10 -16.41 17.00
C ASP A 29 -11.10 -16.34 15.48
N GLY A 30 -10.11 -16.96 14.87
CA GLY A 30 -9.97 -17.18 13.43
C GLY A 30 -10.44 -18.56 13.00
N LEU A 31 -10.16 -18.90 11.74
CA LEU A 31 -10.63 -20.14 11.11
C LEU A 31 -10.19 -21.38 11.88
N LEU A 32 -8.92 -21.48 12.27
CA LEU A 32 -8.38 -22.66 12.98
C LEU A 32 -8.88 -22.78 14.42
N ALA A 33 -9.38 -21.68 15.00
CA ALA A 33 -10.01 -21.65 16.31
C ALA A 33 -11.55 -21.75 16.24
N GLY A 34 -12.09 -22.10 15.06
CA GLY A 34 -13.51 -22.45 14.88
C GLY A 34 -14.43 -21.30 14.47
N ASN A 35 -13.89 -20.14 14.06
CA ASN A 35 -14.69 -18.98 13.65
C ASN A 35 -14.47 -18.61 12.17
N PRO A 36 -15.17 -19.28 11.24
CA PRO A 36 -15.07 -19.00 9.81
C PRO A 36 -15.61 -17.61 9.44
N THR A 37 -16.53 -17.05 10.23
CA THR A 37 -17.10 -15.72 9.98
C THR A 37 -16.04 -14.63 10.09
N PHE A 38 -15.12 -14.72 11.06
CA PHE A 38 -14.03 -13.75 11.17
C PHE A 38 -13.06 -13.85 9.98
N PHE A 39 -12.71 -15.05 9.54
CA PHE A 39 -11.89 -15.25 8.35
C PHE A 39 -12.49 -14.58 7.11
N VAL A 40 -13.78 -14.81 6.83
CA VAL A 40 -14.48 -14.18 5.70
C VAL A 40 -14.48 -12.65 5.82
N ARG A 41 -14.66 -12.10 7.03
CA ARG A 41 -14.58 -10.65 7.27
C ARG A 41 -13.18 -10.09 6.96
N GLN A 42 -12.11 -10.78 7.35
CA GLN A 42 -10.75 -10.33 7.04
C GLN A 42 -10.47 -10.36 5.54
N CYS A 43 -10.91 -11.40 4.82
CA CYS A 43 -10.81 -11.48 3.37
C CYS A 43 -11.60 -10.35 2.67
N ALA A 44 -12.83 -10.07 3.12
CA ALA A 44 -13.61 -8.96 2.61
C ALA A 44 -12.94 -7.60 2.90
N ALA A 45 -12.42 -7.41 4.11
CA ALA A 45 -11.75 -6.18 4.51
C ALA A 45 -10.52 -5.88 3.65
N VAL A 46 -9.67 -6.89 3.40
CA VAL A 46 -8.47 -6.69 2.58
C VAL A 46 -8.80 -6.46 1.10
N LEU A 47 -9.81 -7.16 0.55
CA LEU A 47 -10.23 -6.95 -0.83
C LEU A 47 -10.82 -5.56 -1.03
N LEU A 48 -11.76 -5.15 -0.17
CA LEU A 48 -12.43 -3.85 -0.28
C LEU A 48 -11.45 -2.70 -0.09
N SER A 49 -10.57 -2.78 0.92
CA SER A 49 -9.56 -1.73 1.14
C SER A 49 -8.55 -1.64 0.00
N SER A 50 -8.13 -2.78 -0.58
CA SER A 50 -7.22 -2.80 -1.74
C SER A 50 -7.87 -2.19 -2.98
N VAL A 51 -9.11 -2.56 -3.29
CA VAL A 51 -9.86 -2.02 -4.44
C VAL A 51 -10.08 -0.53 -4.25
N TRP A 52 -10.52 -0.10 -3.07
CA TRP A 52 -10.69 1.31 -2.75
C TRP A 52 -9.40 2.08 -2.95
N ALA A 53 -8.30 1.66 -2.30
CA ALA A 53 -7.02 2.34 -2.38
C ALA A 53 -6.51 2.44 -3.82
N PHE A 54 -6.61 1.36 -4.60
CA PHE A 54 -6.16 1.35 -5.99
C PHE A 54 -7.00 2.25 -6.89
N VAL A 55 -8.33 2.05 -6.92
CA VAL A 55 -9.24 2.77 -7.82
C VAL A 55 -9.27 4.25 -7.46
N PHE A 56 -9.38 4.57 -6.17
CA PHE A 56 -9.39 5.95 -5.71
C PHE A 56 -8.08 6.66 -6.05
N THR A 57 -6.93 6.06 -5.73
CA THR A 57 -5.64 6.68 -6.03
C THR A 57 -5.44 6.87 -7.53
N LEU A 58 -5.79 5.87 -8.35
CA LEU A 58 -5.70 5.99 -9.80
C LEU A 58 -6.61 7.12 -10.34
N GLY A 59 -7.85 7.20 -9.86
CA GLY A 59 -8.78 8.27 -10.23
C GLY A 59 -8.28 9.66 -9.80
N MET A 60 -7.69 9.76 -8.61
CA MET A 60 -7.11 11.01 -8.12
C MET A 60 -5.88 11.44 -8.92
N LEU A 61 -4.95 10.52 -9.22
CA LEU A 61 -3.80 10.83 -10.05
C LEU A 61 -4.24 11.30 -11.44
N TRP A 62 -5.20 10.61 -12.06
CA TRP A 62 -5.78 11.02 -13.34
C TRP A 62 -6.47 12.40 -13.29
N LEU A 63 -7.12 12.74 -12.18
CA LEU A 63 -7.76 14.04 -12.02
C LEU A 63 -6.73 15.15 -11.82
N ILE A 64 -5.73 14.92 -10.97
CA ILE A 64 -4.65 15.88 -10.68
C ILE A 64 -3.88 16.19 -11.97
N ASP A 65 -3.57 15.17 -12.78
CA ASP A 65 -2.81 15.29 -14.02
C ASP A 65 -3.43 16.27 -15.05
N ARG A 66 -4.74 16.58 -14.91
CA ARG A 66 -5.44 17.58 -15.75
C ARG A 66 -5.18 19.02 -15.35
N VAL A 67 -4.79 19.24 -14.11
CA VAL A 67 -4.53 20.58 -13.55
C VAL A 67 -3.03 20.79 -13.45
N THR A 68 -2.33 19.80 -12.90
CA THR A 68 -0.89 19.79 -12.71
C THR A 68 -0.35 18.43 -13.11
N PRO A 69 0.45 18.32 -14.18
CA PRO A 69 1.03 17.05 -14.61
C PRO A 69 1.73 16.35 -13.45
N VAL A 70 1.36 15.10 -13.20
CA VAL A 70 1.88 14.32 -12.06
C VAL A 70 3.29 13.84 -12.33
N LYS A 71 3.58 13.48 -13.58
CA LYS A 71 4.92 13.06 -14.01
C LYS A 71 5.67 14.25 -14.58
N VAL A 72 6.95 14.38 -14.23
CA VAL A 72 7.88 15.35 -14.83
C VAL A 72 8.07 15.10 -16.32
N LYS A 73 8.60 16.09 -17.06
CA LYS A 73 8.92 15.91 -18.48
C LYS A 73 10.05 14.89 -18.62
N GLU A 74 10.09 14.21 -19.76
CA GLU A 74 11.13 13.21 -20.04
C GLU A 74 12.54 13.79 -19.98
N ALA A 75 12.74 15.04 -20.42
CA ALA A 75 14.02 15.74 -20.30
C ALA A 75 14.45 15.95 -18.84
N ASP A 76 13.50 16.27 -17.94
CA ASP A 76 13.77 16.47 -16.52
C ASP A 76 14.06 15.12 -15.83
N GLU A 77 13.34 14.05 -16.22
CA GLU A 77 13.58 12.68 -15.75
C GLU A 77 14.97 12.17 -16.17
N GLN A 78 15.42 12.50 -17.40
CA GLN A 78 16.75 12.14 -17.90
C GLN A 78 17.88 12.93 -17.24
N MET A 79 17.67 14.23 -16.96
CA MET A 79 18.65 15.07 -16.27
C MET A 79 18.79 14.69 -14.79
N GLY A 80 17.72 14.20 -14.17
CA GLY A 80 17.65 13.88 -12.76
C GLY A 80 16.85 14.92 -11.98
N LEU A 81 16.03 14.49 -11.03
CA LEU A 81 15.09 15.37 -10.32
C LEU A 81 15.79 16.32 -9.34
N ASP A 82 16.94 15.92 -8.81
CA ASP A 82 17.73 16.77 -7.91
C ASP A 82 18.23 18.01 -8.66
N GLU A 83 18.80 17.84 -9.85
CA GLU A 83 19.29 18.96 -10.66
C GLU A 83 18.14 19.74 -11.32
N SER A 84 17.17 19.04 -11.92
CA SER A 84 16.09 19.68 -12.71
C SER A 84 15.07 20.44 -11.87
N LEU A 85 14.74 19.96 -10.68
CA LEU A 85 13.71 20.57 -9.84
C LEU A 85 14.28 21.31 -8.63
N HIS A 86 15.45 20.89 -8.13
CA HIS A 86 16.02 21.43 -6.90
C HIS A 86 17.33 22.21 -7.13
N GLY A 87 17.98 22.04 -8.29
CA GLY A 87 19.28 22.67 -8.58
C GLY A 87 20.42 22.11 -7.73
N GLU A 88 20.28 20.86 -7.25
CA GLU A 88 21.19 20.22 -6.31
C GLU A 88 21.78 18.93 -6.88
N THR A 89 22.87 18.46 -6.27
CA THR A 89 23.45 17.14 -6.53
C THR A 89 23.50 16.37 -5.20
N ALA A 90 22.73 15.28 -5.07
CA ALA A 90 22.63 14.54 -3.81
C ALA A 90 23.97 13.97 -3.33
N TYR A 91 24.85 13.60 -4.25
CA TYR A 91 26.18 13.06 -3.94
C TYR A 91 27.24 13.82 -4.72
N VAL A 92 28.01 14.65 -4.01
CA VAL A 92 29.25 15.21 -4.53
C VAL A 92 30.34 14.15 -4.45
N GLU A 93 31.06 13.92 -5.54
CA GLU A 93 32.24 13.04 -5.51
C GLU A 93 33.21 13.57 -4.45
N ALA A 94 33.43 12.76 -3.41
CA ALA A 94 34.54 12.99 -2.50
C ALA A 94 35.83 12.73 -3.28
N ILE A 95 36.63 13.78 -3.45
CA ILE A 95 38.01 13.69 -3.95
C ILE A 95 38.83 12.78 -3.04
#